data_AF-A0A067SX59-F1
#
_entry.id   AF-A0A067SX59-F1
#
_cell.length_a   1.000
_cell.length_b   1.000
_cell.length_c   1.000
_cell.angle_alpha   90.00
_cell.angle_beta   90.00
_cell.angle_gamma   90.00
#
_symmetry.space_group_name_H-M   'P 1'
#
loop_
_entity.id
_entity.type
_entity.pdbx_description
1 polymer ?
#
loop_
_entity_poly.entity_id
_entity_poly.type
_entity_poly.pdbx_seq_one_letter_code
_entity_poly.pdbx_strand_id
1 'polypeptide(L)'
;MSSNADDNEPSSSTSRPEIMLTQDEDYYLDNRIVIFEVECCLFRVPLYQFFNESPDFSDIHGLSFYPSNSGDPIRLEGVRQVDFRRLLKLLYPLPVSLQLSMSKDEWISVLTLSSEWRFLRLRNMAISELQRSLTSVEKICLGRERHISSWVIEGFGELVHRKDPLTDDEAIDLDANYVTTAYKLFRIRELRISGTRVFSVLKLIQETFKDTLESIMEEERTFGVPDDPLMLFPPLNVPKELTADEKERGEWVEKSYEEDRWEEERKKNKKEEIFQDLQNENGSRLTADDEKRTTLNMQLQESKGVAAIKKKKNKK
;
A
#
# COMPACT_ATOMS: atom_id res chain seq x y z
N MET A 1 -15.73 89.43 0.57
CA MET A 1 -15.60 89.35 -0.91
C MET A 1 -14.34 88.56 -1.18
N SER A 2 -14.49 87.25 -1.31
CA SER A 2 -14.43 86.53 -2.59
C SER A 2 -13.01 86.45 -3.14
N SER A 3 -12.42 85.25 -3.14
CA SER A 3 -12.16 84.50 -4.38
C SER A 3 -11.21 83.34 -4.08
N ASN A 4 -11.76 82.12 -4.03
CA ASN A 4 -11.01 80.89 -4.21
C ASN A 4 -10.58 80.78 -5.68
N ALA A 5 -9.39 80.25 -5.94
CA ALA A 5 -8.96 79.64 -7.18
C ALA A 5 -8.00 78.52 -6.76
N ASP A 6 -8.50 77.28 -6.61
CA ASP A 6 -8.55 76.23 -7.64
C ASP A 6 -7.16 75.71 -8.02
N ASP A 7 -6.53 75.00 -7.08
CA ASP A 7 -5.49 74.01 -7.35
C ASP A 7 -6.19 72.69 -7.73
N ASN A 8 -6.35 72.46 -9.03
CA ASN A 8 -6.92 71.23 -9.57
C ASN A 8 -5.77 70.27 -9.94
N GLU A 9 -5.21 69.58 -8.94
CA GLU A 9 -4.42 68.37 -9.17
C GLU A 9 -5.36 67.20 -9.50
N PRO A 10 -5.15 66.47 -10.60
CA PRO A 10 -5.94 65.28 -10.86
C PRO A 10 -5.43 64.17 -9.94
N SER A 11 -6.10 63.99 -8.79
CA SER A 11 -6.00 62.79 -7.98
C SER A 11 -6.54 61.61 -8.78
N SER A 12 -5.65 60.99 -9.56
CA SER A 12 -5.83 59.68 -10.17
C SER A 12 -5.85 58.62 -9.08
N SER A 13 -6.96 58.53 -8.36
CA SER A 13 -7.32 57.34 -7.60
C SER A 13 -7.69 56.24 -8.62
N THR A 14 -6.68 55.56 -9.12
CA THR A 14 -6.86 54.30 -9.85
C THR A 14 -7.39 53.27 -8.86
N SER A 15 -8.70 53.25 -8.63
CA SER A 15 -9.37 52.19 -7.88
C SER A 15 -9.13 50.89 -8.63
N ARG A 16 -8.31 50.01 -8.04
CA ARG A 16 -8.12 48.63 -8.50
C ARG A 16 -9.52 48.02 -8.62
N PRO A 17 -9.91 47.46 -9.77
CA PRO A 17 -11.22 46.85 -9.91
C PRO A 17 -11.39 45.80 -8.80
N GLU A 18 -12.55 45.77 -8.15
CA GLU A 18 -12.93 44.74 -7.17
C GLU A 18 -13.02 43.40 -7.89
N ILE A 19 -11.87 42.75 -8.05
CA ILE A 19 -11.76 41.41 -8.59
C ILE A 19 -12.14 40.46 -7.45
N MET A 20 -13.14 39.61 -7.67
CA MET A 20 -13.42 38.50 -6.77
C MET A 20 -12.22 37.55 -6.79
N LEU A 21 -11.50 37.52 -5.67
CA LEU A 21 -10.37 36.63 -5.48
C LEU A 21 -10.91 35.26 -5.07
N THR A 22 -10.64 34.24 -5.88
CA THR A 22 -10.90 32.84 -5.53
C THR A 22 -9.70 32.28 -4.78
N GLN A 23 -9.96 31.53 -3.72
CA GLN A 23 -8.92 30.78 -3.00
C GLN A 23 -8.55 29.54 -3.81
N ASP A 24 -7.26 29.23 -3.85
CA ASP A 24 -6.76 28.02 -4.50
C ASP A 24 -7.03 26.79 -3.62
N GLU A 25 -7.56 25.71 -4.20
CA GLU A 25 -8.00 24.53 -3.45
C GLU A 25 -6.83 23.75 -2.82
N ASP A 26 -5.65 23.80 -3.43
CA ASP A 26 -4.48 23.01 -3.02
C ASP A 26 -3.45 23.84 -2.25
N TYR A 27 -3.39 25.15 -2.51
CA TYR A 27 -2.35 26.02 -1.98
C TYR A 27 -2.85 27.17 -1.10
N TYR A 28 -4.17 27.25 -0.85
CA TYR A 28 -4.72 28.11 0.21
C TYR A 28 -4.75 27.37 1.57
N LEU A 29 -3.55 27.09 2.08
CA LEU A 29 -3.36 26.31 3.31
C LEU A 29 -3.73 27.10 4.57
N ASP A 30 -4.26 26.42 5.59
CA ASP A 30 -4.45 27.01 6.92
C ASP A 30 -3.07 27.44 7.50
N ASN A 31 -2.98 28.70 7.90
CA ASN A 31 -1.76 29.32 8.42
C ASN A 31 -1.56 29.12 9.94
N ARG A 32 -2.45 28.36 10.59
CA ARG A 32 -2.37 28.09 12.03
C ARG A 32 -1.18 27.24 12.38
N ILE A 33 -0.61 27.55 13.55
CA ILE A 33 0.58 26.91 14.09
C ILE A 33 0.23 26.36 15.46
N VAL A 34 0.69 25.15 15.73
CA VAL A 34 0.59 24.48 17.02
C VAL A 34 1.98 24.27 17.61
N ILE A 35 2.07 24.28 18.93
CA ILE A 35 3.30 23.98 19.67
C ILE A 35 3.08 22.69 20.45
N PHE A 36 3.89 21.67 20.19
CA PHE A 36 3.92 20.44 20.96
C PHE A 36 5.13 20.44 21.90
N GLU A 37 4.93 19.99 23.13
CA GLU A 37 6.00 19.66 24.08
C GLU A 37 6.15 18.13 24.12
N VAL A 38 7.32 17.63 23.72
CA VAL A 38 7.64 16.20 23.74
C VAL A 38 8.96 16.01 24.48
N GLU A 39 8.93 15.24 25.57
CA GLU A 39 10.02 15.14 26.55
C GLU A 39 10.47 16.53 27.06
N CYS A 40 11.61 17.04 26.57
CA CYS A 40 12.15 18.35 26.93
C CYS A 40 12.35 19.26 25.69
N CYS A 41 11.62 18.98 24.61
CA CYS A 41 11.75 19.68 23.33
C CYS A 41 10.40 20.25 22.86
N LEU A 42 10.44 21.47 22.32
CA LEU A 42 9.28 22.14 21.73
C LEU A 42 9.32 22.01 20.20
N PHE A 43 8.19 21.62 19.61
CA PHE A 43 7.98 21.52 18.18
C PHE A 43 6.90 22.49 17.74
N ARG A 44 7.26 23.47 16.93
CA ARG A 44 6.34 24.47 16.38
C ARG A 44 6.11 24.18 14.90
N VAL A 45 4.91 23.72 14.55
CA VAL A 45 4.57 23.22 13.19
C VAL A 45 3.19 23.70 12.75
N PRO A 46 2.91 23.76 11.43
CA PRO A 46 1.56 24.03 10.93
C PRO A 46 0.54 23.03 11.49
N LEU A 47 -0.72 23.44 11.59
CA LEU A 47 -1.76 22.61 12.21
C LEU A 47 -2.49 21.69 11.21
N TYR A 48 -2.61 22.10 9.95
CA TYR A 48 -3.51 21.47 8.98
C TYR A 48 -3.24 19.97 8.73
N GLN A 49 -1.97 19.54 8.67
CA GLN A 49 -1.65 18.13 8.38
C GLN A 49 -2.10 17.19 9.50
N PHE A 50 -2.16 17.64 10.76
CA PHE A 50 -2.65 16.82 11.86
C PHE A 50 -4.15 16.57 11.72
N PHE A 51 -4.94 17.60 11.38
CA PHE A 51 -6.37 17.44 11.11
C PHE A 51 -6.65 16.56 9.91
N ASN A 52 -5.91 16.76 8.82
CA ASN A 52 -6.16 16.04 7.57
C ASN A 52 -5.75 14.57 7.65
N GLU A 53 -4.65 14.27 8.33
CA GLU A 53 -4.15 12.89 8.44
C GLU A 53 -4.76 12.12 9.61
N SER A 54 -5.17 12.80 10.68
CA SER A 54 -5.78 12.17 11.84
C SER A 54 -6.76 13.10 12.57
N PRO A 55 -8.06 13.01 12.24
CA PRO A 55 -9.12 13.61 13.04
C PRO A 55 -9.10 13.12 14.49
N ASP A 56 -8.84 11.82 14.70
CA ASP A 56 -8.74 11.22 16.04
C ASP A 56 -7.67 11.91 16.91
N PHE A 57 -6.47 12.14 16.37
CA PHE A 57 -5.41 12.84 17.09
C PHE A 57 -5.83 14.26 17.46
N SER A 58 -6.52 14.92 16.53
CA SER A 58 -6.99 16.29 16.72
C SER A 58 -8.03 16.37 17.84
N ASP A 59 -8.97 15.43 17.89
CA ASP A 59 -9.98 15.35 18.94
C ASP A 59 -9.37 15.00 20.30
N ILE A 60 -8.46 14.01 20.35
CA ILE A 60 -7.79 13.56 21.58
C ILE A 60 -7.00 14.70 22.24
N HIS A 61 -6.30 15.49 21.43
CA HIS A 61 -5.46 16.58 21.92
C HIS A 61 -6.18 17.94 21.94
N GLY A 62 -7.49 17.97 21.67
CA GLY A 62 -8.29 19.19 21.68
C GLY A 62 -7.79 20.24 20.68
N LEU A 63 -7.20 19.78 19.56
CA LEU A 63 -6.80 20.66 18.48
C LEU A 63 -8.07 21.30 17.93
N SER A 64 -8.11 22.63 17.94
CA SER A 64 -9.26 23.38 17.47
C SER A 64 -8.86 24.37 16.40
N PHE A 65 -9.69 24.46 15.37
CA PHE A 65 -9.68 25.58 14.44
C PHE A 65 -10.14 26.89 15.09
N TYR A 66 -10.58 26.91 16.36
CA TYR A 66 -10.84 28.17 17.06
C TYR A 66 -9.57 28.62 17.79
N PRO A 67 -9.26 29.93 17.80
CA PRO A 67 -8.10 30.44 18.50
C PRO A 67 -8.23 30.15 19.99
N SER A 68 -7.53 29.11 20.45
CA SER A 68 -7.30 28.95 21.88
C SER A 68 -6.28 30.03 22.26
N ASN A 69 -6.73 31.02 23.01
CA ASN A 69 -5.91 32.16 23.45
C ASN A 69 -4.73 31.76 24.35
N SER A 70 -4.52 30.47 24.63
CA SER A 70 -3.52 30.03 25.61
C SER A 70 -2.09 30.07 25.09
N GLY A 71 -1.82 29.82 23.78
CA GLY A 71 -0.43 29.71 23.29
C GLY A 71 0.41 28.66 24.02
N ASP A 72 -0.22 27.85 24.87
CA ASP A 72 0.42 26.87 25.73
C ASP A 72 0.78 25.63 24.90
N PRO A 73 1.97 25.06 25.09
CA PRO A 73 2.36 23.83 24.42
C PRO A 73 1.43 22.65 24.77
N ILE A 74 1.08 21.85 23.76
CA ILE A 74 0.38 20.58 23.94
C ILE A 74 1.40 19.52 24.30
N ARG A 75 1.33 19.01 25.53
CA ARG A 75 2.26 18.00 26.02
C ARG A 75 1.87 16.60 25.52
N LEU A 76 2.82 15.92 24.87
CA LEU A 76 2.68 14.51 24.45
C LEU A 76 3.47 13.64 25.41
N GLU A 77 2.77 13.03 26.37
CA GLU A 77 3.36 12.14 27.36
C GLU A 77 3.64 10.74 26.76
N GLY A 78 4.71 10.08 27.22
CA GLY A 78 5.06 8.73 26.76
C GLY A 78 5.74 8.65 25.39
N VAL A 79 5.91 9.78 24.69
CA VAL A 79 6.51 9.84 23.35
C VAL A 79 7.94 10.36 23.43
N ARG A 80 8.87 9.71 22.73
CA ARG A 80 10.25 10.20 22.60
C ARG A 80 10.34 11.31 21.56
N GLN A 81 11.14 12.34 21.82
CA GLN A 81 11.34 13.45 20.88
C GLN A 81 11.86 13.00 19.50
N VAL A 82 12.63 11.89 19.48
CA VAL A 82 13.20 11.31 18.26
C VAL A 82 12.10 10.67 17.40
N ASP A 83 11.16 9.97 18.02
CA ASP A 83 10.05 9.32 17.32
C ASP A 83 9.09 10.35 16.75
N PHE A 84 8.74 11.37 17.55
CA PHE A 84 7.91 12.47 17.07
C PHE A 84 8.55 13.21 15.89
N ARG A 85 9.86 13.48 15.95
CA ARG A 85 10.60 14.09 14.83
C ARG A 85 10.52 13.22 13.57
N ARG A 86 10.59 11.89 13.69
CA ARG A 86 10.48 10.97 12.55
C ARG A 86 9.10 11.01 11.90
N LEU A 87 8.04 11.13 12.69
CA LEU A 87 6.68 11.38 12.18
C LEU A 87 6.59 12.74 11.47
N LEU A 88 7.13 13.80 12.08
CA LEU A 88 7.13 15.14 11.48
C LEU A 88 7.90 15.20 10.15
N LYS A 89 8.94 14.39 9.96
CA LYS A 89 9.65 14.30 8.65
C LYS A 89 8.71 13.88 7.52
N LEU A 90 7.69 13.07 7.81
CA LEU A 90 6.68 12.64 6.84
C LEU A 90 5.60 13.70 6.63
N LEU A 91 5.13 14.32 7.72
CA LEU A 91 4.09 15.36 7.67
C LEU A 91 4.61 16.66 7.04
N TYR A 92 5.87 17.01 7.32
CA TYR A 92 6.53 18.25 6.88
C TYR A 92 7.96 17.95 6.40
N PRO A 93 8.13 17.43 5.17
CA PRO A 93 9.46 17.23 4.59
C PRO A 93 10.22 18.56 4.48
N LEU A 94 11.36 18.67 5.16
CA LEU A 94 12.23 19.85 5.13
C LEU A 94 13.12 19.94 3.88
N PRO A 95 13.72 18.85 3.36
CA PRO A 95 14.49 18.90 2.13
C PRO A 95 13.56 18.97 0.91
N VAL A 96 13.94 19.78 -0.08
CA VAL A 96 13.27 19.85 -1.39
C VAL A 96 13.42 18.55 -2.20
N SER A 97 14.32 17.66 -1.79
CA SER A 97 14.49 16.34 -2.44
C SER A 97 13.30 15.44 -2.11
N LEU A 98 12.52 15.09 -3.13
CA LEU A 98 11.38 14.15 -3.08
C LEU A 98 11.75 12.73 -2.65
N GLN A 99 13.03 12.42 -2.44
CA GLN A 99 13.49 11.13 -1.94
C GLN A 99 13.56 11.15 -0.42
N LEU A 100 12.46 10.77 0.22
CA LEU A 100 12.46 10.49 1.65
C LEU A 100 13.13 9.13 1.87
N SER A 101 14.37 9.13 2.35
CA SER A 101 15.06 7.93 2.82
C SER A 101 14.97 7.85 4.33
N MET A 102 14.36 6.79 4.84
CA MET A 102 14.19 6.51 6.26
C MET A 102 14.72 5.10 6.56
N SER A 103 15.38 4.93 7.69
CA SER A 103 15.88 3.62 8.13
C SER A 103 14.75 2.72 8.67
N LYS A 104 15.04 1.43 8.87
CA LYS A 104 14.10 0.48 9.49
C LYS A 104 13.58 0.99 10.83
N ASP A 105 14.47 1.44 11.72
CA ASP A 105 14.09 1.96 13.04
C ASP A 105 13.26 3.23 12.94
N GLU A 106 13.52 4.06 11.92
CA GLU A 106 12.71 5.25 11.68
C GLU A 106 11.28 4.89 11.26
N TRP A 107 11.12 3.91 10.37
CA TRP A 107 9.81 3.40 9.98
C TRP A 107 9.08 2.70 11.12
N ILE A 108 9.78 1.98 12.01
CA ILE A 108 9.17 1.39 13.21
C ILE A 108 8.61 2.50 14.12
N SER A 109 9.35 3.59 14.35
CA SER A 109 8.84 4.74 15.11
C SER A 109 7.59 5.35 14.49
N VAL A 110 7.60 5.50 13.15
CA VAL A 110 6.45 6.02 12.40
C VAL A 110 5.26 5.08 12.54
N LEU A 111 5.46 3.77 12.37
CA LEU A 111 4.41 2.78 12.53
C LEU A 111 3.79 2.85 13.93
N THR A 112 4.64 2.94 14.97
CA THR A 112 4.19 3.04 16.36
C THR A 112 3.26 4.24 16.57
N LEU A 113 3.75 5.45 16.28
CA LEU A 113 2.97 6.68 16.51
C LEU A 113 1.75 6.78 15.58
N SER A 114 1.90 6.39 14.32
CA SER A 114 0.78 6.43 13.37
C SER A 114 -0.34 5.44 13.71
N SER A 115 -0.01 4.32 14.36
CA SER A 115 -1.01 3.38 14.86
C SER A 115 -1.71 3.91 16.10
N GLU A 116 -0.95 4.45 17.05
CA GLU A 116 -1.49 4.99 18.30
C GLU A 116 -2.41 6.19 18.07
N TRP A 117 -2.00 7.07 17.16
CA TRP A 117 -2.73 8.29 16.84
C TRP A 117 -3.54 8.20 15.57
N ARG A 118 -3.70 7.00 15.01
CA ARG A 118 -4.58 6.73 13.85
C ARG A 118 -4.28 7.58 12.61
N PHE A 119 -3.01 7.88 12.35
CA PHE A 119 -2.55 8.41 11.06
C PHE A 119 -2.56 7.29 10.01
N LEU A 120 -3.75 6.88 9.55
CA LEU A 120 -3.96 5.64 8.79
C LEU A 120 -3.11 5.56 7.51
N ARG A 121 -2.97 6.68 6.80
CA ARG A 121 -2.13 6.76 5.59
C ARG A 121 -0.65 6.53 5.91
N LEU A 122 -0.12 7.19 6.95
CA LEU A 122 1.26 7.01 7.39
C LEU A 122 1.50 5.60 7.94
N ARG A 123 0.51 5.04 8.64
CA ARG A 123 0.54 3.65 9.10
C ARG A 123 0.69 2.68 7.93
N ASN A 124 -0.17 2.79 6.91
CA ASN A 124 -0.12 1.93 5.73
C ASN A 124 1.20 2.08 4.95
N MET A 125 1.71 3.31 4.85
CA MET A 125 3.01 3.59 4.26
C MET A 125 4.13 2.87 5.02
N ALA A 126 4.15 2.97 6.36
CA ALA A 126 5.14 2.30 7.19
C ALA A 126 5.04 0.76 7.09
N ILE A 127 3.83 0.20 7.00
CA ILE A 127 3.61 -1.24 6.79
C ILE A 127 4.24 -1.69 5.46
N SER A 128 3.98 -0.95 4.38
CA SER A 128 4.52 -1.27 3.05
C SER A 128 6.06 -1.27 3.04
N GLU A 129 6.67 -0.26 3.64
CA GLU A 129 8.13 -0.11 3.68
C GLU A 129 8.80 -1.16 4.58
N LEU A 130 8.17 -1.51 5.72
CA LEU A 130 8.73 -2.48 6.66
C LEU A 130 8.57 -3.93 6.21
N GLN A 131 7.53 -4.28 5.44
CA GLN A 131 7.22 -5.68 5.10
C GLN A 131 8.41 -6.46 4.53
N ARG A 132 9.30 -5.81 3.77
CA ARG A 132 10.47 -6.42 3.13
C ARG A 132 11.74 -6.43 4.00
N SER A 133 11.78 -5.64 5.07
CA SER A 133 12.99 -5.43 5.88
C SER A 133 12.96 -6.15 7.23
N LEU A 134 11.77 -6.57 7.70
CA LEU A 134 11.59 -7.27 8.95
C LEU A 134 11.97 -8.75 8.86
N THR A 135 12.61 -9.25 9.91
CA THR A 135 12.80 -10.69 10.14
C THR A 135 11.48 -11.35 10.53
N SER A 136 11.42 -12.68 10.44
CA SER A 136 10.21 -13.44 10.78
C SER A 136 9.74 -13.23 12.23
N VAL A 137 10.67 -13.08 13.18
CA VAL A 137 10.37 -12.80 14.58
C VAL A 137 9.88 -11.37 14.76
N GLU A 138 10.55 -10.39 14.14
CA GLU A 138 10.10 -8.99 14.17
C GLU A 138 8.70 -8.82 13.56
N LYS A 139 8.39 -9.52 12.45
CA LYS A 139 7.04 -9.53 11.86
C LYS A 139 5.99 -10.00 12.87
N ILE A 140 6.27 -11.07 13.63
CA ILE A 140 5.34 -11.59 14.63
C ILE A 140 5.18 -10.59 15.77
N CYS A 141 6.28 -10.10 16.34
CA CYS A 141 6.24 -9.21 17.49
C CYS A 141 5.55 -7.88 17.15
N LEU A 142 5.99 -7.21 16.08
CA LEU A 142 5.37 -5.96 15.62
C LEU A 142 3.95 -6.17 15.10
N GLY A 143 3.69 -7.27 14.40
CA GLY A 143 2.35 -7.58 13.90
C GLY A 143 1.34 -7.82 15.04
N ARG A 144 1.79 -8.38 16.16
CA ARG A 144 0.98 -8.50 17.38
C ARG A 144 0.76 -7.15 18.05
N GLU A 145 1.85 -6.41 18.29
CA GLU A 145 1.83 -5.13 18.99
C GLU A 145 1.04 -4.05 18.24
N ARG A 146 1.08 -4.07 16.91
CA ARG A 146 0.48 -3.06 16.04
C ARG A 146 -0.71 -3.58 15.26
N HIS A 147 -1.26 -4.73 15.63
CA HIS A 147 -2.46 -5.33 15.03
C HIS A 147 -2.39 -5.44 13.49
N ILE A 148 -1.38 -6.15 12.99
CA ILE A 148 -1.19 -6.44 11.56
C ILE A 148 -1.20 -7.95 11.38
N SER A 149 -2.37 -8.52 11.10
CA SER A 149 -2.54 -9.99 11.08
C SER A 149 -1.71 -10.66 9.99
N SER A 150 -1.53 -9.99 8.85
CA SER A 150 -0.75 -10.48 7.72
C SER A 150 0.71 -10.78 8.12
N TRP A 151 1.35 -9.88 8.87
CA TRP A 151 2.71 -10.07 9.35
C TRP A 151 2.85 -11.24 10.32
N VAL A 152 1.87 -11.42 11.21
CA VAL A 152 1.88 -12.54 12.17
C VAL A 152 1.76 -13.88 11.43
N ILE A 153 0.85 -13.98 10.46
CA ILE A 153 0.66 -15.17 9.64
C ILE A 153 1.91 -15.46 8.79
N GLU A 154 2.45 -14.45 8.13
CA GLU A 154 3.69 -14.55 7.35
C GLU A 154 4.86 -15.01 8.21
N GLY A 155 5.10 -14.35 9.35
CA GLY A 155 6.21 -14.67 10.24
C GLY A 155 6.11 -16.08 10.82
N PHE A 156 4.90 -16.52 11.23
CA PHE A 156 4.69 -17.93 11.61
C PHE A 156 5.00 -18.87 10.44
N GLY A 157 4.49 -18.57 9.25
CA GLY A 157 4.77 -19.34 8.05
C GLY A 157 6.27 -19.47 7.79
N GLU A 158 7.00 -18.37 7.82
CA GLU A 158 8.45 -18.31 7.61
C GLU A 158 9.20 -19.12 8.66
N LEU A 159 8.90 -18.98 9.96
CA LEU A 159 9.58 -19.72 11.04
C LEU A 159 9.36 -21.23 10.94
N VAL A 160 8.15 -21.67 10.59
CA VAL A 160 7.91 -23.10 10.38
C VAL A 160 8.72 -23.57 9.15
N HIS A 161 8.88 -22.76 8.10
CA HIS A 161 9.59 -23.13 6.87
C HIS A 161 11.10 -22.97 6.89
N ARG A 162 11.62 -22.15 7.81
CA ARG A 162 13.06 -21.88 7.97
C ARG A 162 13.84 -23.18 8.13
N LYS A 163 15.09 -23.26 7.65
CA LYS A 163 15.90 -24.48 7.86
C LYS A 163 16.39 -24.60 9.30
N ASP A 164 16.80 -23.49 9.88
CA ASP A 164 17.34 -23.43 11.24
C ASP A 164 16.22 -23.38 12.28
N PRO A 165 16.41 -24.04 13.44
CA PRO A 165 15.46 -23.99 14.55
C PRO A 165 15.34 -22.57 15.12
N LEU A 166 14.36 -22.34 15.99
CA LEU A 166 14.34 -21.11 16.79
C LEU A 166 15.49 -21.17 17.79
N THR A 167 16.15 -20.03 17.98
CA THR A 167 17.10 -19.82 19.07
C THR A 167 16.36 -19.56 20.38
N ASP A 168 17.06 -19.67 21.50
CA ASP A 168 16.48 -19.40 22.82
C ASP A 168 16.01 -17.95 22.94
N ASP A 169 16.79 -16.99 22.42
CA ASP A 169 16.45 -15.57 22.41
C ASP A 169 15.18 -15.30 21.59
N GLU A 170 15.07 -15.89 20.38
CA GLU A 170 13.86 -15.76 19.57
C GLU A 170 12.63 -16.39 20.26
N ALA A 171 12.82 -17.50 20.96
CA ALA A 171 11.73 -18.13 21.71
C ALA A 171 11.26 -17.24 22.88
N ILE A 172 12.19 -16.59 23.57
CA ILE A 172 11.91 -15.61 24.63
C ILE A 172 11.14 -14.42 24.05
N ASP A 173 11.60 -13.85 22.94
CA ASP A 173 10.96 -12.70 22.30
C ASP A 173 9.51 -13.01 21.85
N LEU A 174 9.30 -14.18 21.24
CA LEU A 174 7.97 -14.60 20.78
C LEU A 174 6.98 -14.85 21.92
N ASP A 175 7.48 -15.23 23.10
CA ASP A 175 6.67 -15.55 24.28
C ASP A 175 6.77 -14.48 25.39
N ALA A 176 7.31 -13.29 25.11
CA ALA A 176 7.40 -12.20 26.07
C ALA A 176 6.01 -11.77 26.61
N ASN A 177 5.01 -11.72 25.72
CA ASN A 177 3.62 -11.36 26.04
C ASN A 177 2.62 -12.48 25.73
N TYR A 178 3.09 -13.64 25.28
CA TYR A 178 2.27 -14.77 24.85
C TYR A 178 2.80 -16.05 25.47
N VAL A 179 1.93 -17.02 25.72
CA VAL A 179 2.35 -18.30 26.29
C VAL A 179 2.29 -19.37 25.20
N THR A 180 3.36 -20.14 25.04
CA THR A 180 3.49 -21.33 24.17
C THR A 180 3.62 -21.09 22.66
N THR A 181 3.87 -19.87 22.19
CA THR A 181 4.06 -19.60 20.75
C THR A 181 5.20 -20.42 20.18
N ALA A 182 6.38 -20.36 20.82
CA ALA A 182 7.57 -21.06 20.35
C ALA A 182 7.32 -22.58 20.31
N TYR A 183 6.76 -23.13 21.39
CA TYR A 183 6.39 -24.55 21.47
C TYR A 183 5.40 -24.97 20.37
N LYS A 184 4.34 -24.18 20.14
CA LYS A 184 3.35 -24.45 19.10
C LYS A 184 3.98 -24.44 17.71
N LEU A 185 4.88 -23.50 17.42
CA LEU A 185 5.62 -23.43 16.16
C LEU A 185 6.55 -24.64 15.97
N PHE A 186 7.28 -25.04 17.01
CA PHE A 186 8.11 -26.26 16.98
C PHE A 186 7.28 -27.50 16.68
N ARG A 187 6.12 -27.66 17.32
CA ARG A 187 5.22 -28.78 17.06
C ARG A 187 4.72 -28.81 15.61
N ILE A 188 4.31 -27.67 15.06
CA ILE A 188 3.88 -27.58 13.65
C ILE A 188 5.03 -27.95 12.72
N ARG A 189 6.24 -27.46 13.02
CA ARG A 189 7.46 -27.76 12.27
C ARG A 189 7.78 -29.26 12.28
N GLU A 190 7.75 -29.90 13.45
CA GLU A 190 7.97 -31.34 13.65
C GLU A 190 7.00 -32.17 12.80
N LEU A 191 5.70 -31.84 12.83
CA LEU A 191 4.67 -32.51 12.03
C LEU A 191 4.94 -32.40 10.53
N ARG A 192 5.45 -31.25 10.08
CA ARG A 192 5.83 -31.05 8.68
C ARG A 192 7.11 -31.81 8.31
N ILE A 193 8.13 -31.84 9.17
CA ILE A 193 9.40 -32.54 8.90
C ILE A 193 9.21 -34.06 8.91
N SER A 194 8.43 -34.57 9.87
CA SER A 194 8.13 -36.01 10.02
C SER A 194 7.34 -36.63 8.86
N GLY A 195 6.91 -35.83 7.89
CA GLY A 195 6.15 -36.33 6.73
C GLY A 195 4.71 -36.75 7.08
N THR A 196 4.20 -36.36 8.25
CA THR A 196 2.78 -36.48 8.57
C THR A 196 2.00 -35.71 7.50
N ARG A 197 0.96 -36.31 6.90
CA ARG A 197 0.18 -35.65 5.85
C ARG A 197 -0.54 -34.41 6.41
N VAL A 198 0.12 -33.26 6.34
CA VAL A 198 -0.48 -31.96 6.56
C VAL A 198 -0.94 -31.45 5.20
N PHE A 199 -2.26 -31.25 5.02
CA PHE A 199 -2.81 -30.74 3.76
C PHE A 199 -2.34 -29.30 3.46
N SER A 200 -2.16 -28.48 4.51
CA SER A 200 -1.63 -27.13 4.40
C SER A 200 -1.04 -26.67 5.74
N VAL A 201 0.22 -26.26 5.73
CA VAL A 201 0.90 -25.69 6.91
C VAL A 201 0.21 -24.39 7.33
N LEU A 202 -0.20 -23.55 6.38
CA LEU A 202 -0.90 -22.30 6.67
C LEU A 202 -2.22 -22.55 7.38
N LYS A 203 -3.00 -23.54 6.92
CA LYS A 203 -4.26 -23.90 7.58
C LYS A 203 -4.02 -24.39 9.02
N LEU A 204 -2.99 -25.20 9.23
CA LEU A 204 -2.63 -25.67 10.57
C LEU A 204 -2.17 -24.53 11.49
N ILE A 205 -1.44 -23.54 10.97
CA ILE A 205 -1.07 -22.32 11.71
C ILE A 205 -2.35 -21.57 12.10
N GLN A 206 -3.24 -21.31 11.15
CA GLN A 206 -4.50 -20.60 11.39
C GLN A 206 -5.36 -21.31 12.43
N GLU A 207 -5.47 -22.65 12.37
CA GLU A 207 -6.20 -23.45 13.36
C GLU A 207 -5.52 -23.42 14.75
N THR A 208 -4.20 -23.49 14.80
CA THR A 208 -3.44 -23.52 16.07
C THR A 208 -3.45 -22.18 16.80
N PHE A 209 -3.49 -21.08 16.06
CA PHE A 209 -3.43 -19.70 16.57
C PHE A 209 -4.75 -18.94 16.35
N LYS A 210 -5.86 -19.66 16.14
CA LYS A 210 -7.15 -19.10 15.77
C LYS A 210 -7.57 -17.92 16.66
N ASP A 211 -7.67 -18.14 17.97
CA ASP A 211 -8.15 -17.12 18.91
C ASP A 211 -7.25 -15.86 18.91
N THR A 212 -5.93 -16.07 18.81
CA THR A 212 -4.96 -14.96 18.73
C THR A 212 -5.11 -14.18 17.43
N LEU A 213 -5.23 -14.86 16.29
CA LEU A 213 -5.39 -14.22 14.99
C LEU A 213 -6.74 -13.51 14.89
N GLU A 214 -7.82 -14.10 15.40
CA GLU A 214 -9.15 -13.47 15.43
C GLU A 214 -9.15 -12.19 16.25
N SER A 215 -8.53 -12.20 17.44
CA SER A 215 -8.38 -10.98 18.25
C SER A 215 -7.57 -9.90 17.53
N ILE A 216 -6.46 -10.26 16.89
CA ILE A 216 -5.64 -9.30 16.14
C ILE A 216 -6.41 -8.73 14.95
N MET A 217 -7.13 -9.57 14.21
CA MET A 217 -7.92 -9.15 13.06
C MET A 217 -9.09 -8.25 13.44
N GLU A 218 -9.69 -8.44 14.63
CA GLU A 218 -10.75 -7.56 15.13
C GLU A 218 -10.21 -6.16 15.39
N GLU A 219 -9.07 -6.05 16.07
CA GLU A 219 -8.40 -4.76 16.30
C GLU A 219 -7.92 -4.15 14.97
N GLU A 220 -7.40 -4.96 14.04
CA GLU A 220 -6.98 -4.50 12.72
C GLU A 220 -8.13 -3.85 11.93
N ARG A 221 -9.36 -4.40 12.03
CA ARG A 221 -10.55 -3.81 11.39
C ARG A 221 -10.86 -2.42 11.90
N THR A 222 -10.51 -2.09 13.15
CA THR A 222 -10.74 -0.75 13.71
C THR A 222 -9.93 0.33 12.98
N PHE A 223 -8.84 -0.04 12.29
CA PHE A 223 -8.05 0.90 11.51
C PHE A 223 -8.64 1.21 10.13
N GLY A 224 -9.65 0.47 9.68
CA GLY A 224 -10.29 0.67 8.38
C GLY A 224 -9.36 0.35 7.19
N VAL A 225 -9.93 -0.20 6.12
CA VAL A 225 -9.29 -0.11 4.80
C VAL A 225 -9.64 1.29 4.28
N PRO A 226 -8.70 2.09 3.74
CA PRO A 226 -9.11 3.23 2.95
C PRO A 226 -9.90 2.68 1.77
N ASP A 227 -11.22 2.94 1.73
CA ASP A 227 -12.11 2.47 0.65
C ASP A 227 -11.73 3.03 -0.74
N ASP A 228 -10.66 3.83 -0.85
CA ASP A 228 -10.22 4.41 -2.11
C ASP A 228 -8.70 4.71 -2.13
N PRO A 229 -7.91 4.14 -3.07
CA PRO A 229 -6.53 4.52 -3.33
C PRO A 229 -6.35 6.01 -3.72
N LEU A 230 -7.39 6.70 -4.18
CA LEU A 230 -7.36 8.14 -4.50
C LEU A 230 -7.38 9.05 -3.25
N MET A 231 -7.68 8.50 -2.07
CA MET A 231 -7.52 9.20 -0.77
C MET A 231 -6.05 9.42 -0.38
N LEU A 232 -5.09 9.05 -1.23
CA LEU A 232 -3.67 9.37 -1.02
C LEU A 232 -3.39 10.87 -1.01
N PHE A 233 -4.31 11.71 -1.48
CA PHE A 233 -4.30 13.16 -1.29
C PHE A 233 -5.75 13.66 -1.23
N PRO A 234 -6.40 13.75 -0.06
CA PRO A 234 -7.68 14.45 0.00
C PRO A 234 -7.43 15.92 -0.39
N PRO A 235 -8.26 16.53 -1.27
CA PRO A 235 -8.16 17.96 -1.54
C PRO A 235 -8.34 18.71 -0.22
N LEU A 236 -7.50 19.73 -0.03
CA LEU A 236 -7.30 20.43 1.24
C LEU A 236 -8.52 21.20 1.75
N ASN A 237 -9.62 21.16 1.01
CA ASN A 237 -10.94 21.60 1.43
C ASN A 237 -11.99 20.91 0.56
N VAL A 238 -12.94 20.18 1.15
CA VAL A 238 -14.16 19.77 0.44
C VAL A 238 -15.29 20.68 0.92
N PRO A 239 -15.71 21.70 0.13
CA PRO A 239 -16.97 22.37 0.38
C PRO A 239 -18.09 21.33 0.35
N LYS A 240 -18.98 21.34 1.35
CA LYS A 240 -20.00 20.31 1.56
C LYS A 240 -21.08 20.21 0.48
N GLU A 241 -21.05 21.04 -0.57
CA GLU A 241 -21.99 20.98 -1.68
C GLU A 241 -21.25 21.27 -3.00
N LEU A 242 -21.16 20.26 -3.87
CA LEU A 242 -20.69 20.40 -5.25
C LEU A 242 -21.67 21.27 -6.04
N THR A 243 -21.15 22.23 -6.81
CA THR A 243 -21.95 22.99 -7.77
C THR A 243 -22.40 22.09 -8.92
N ALA A 244 -23.50 22.44 -9.59
CA ALA A 244 -24.05 21.63 -10.69
C ALA A 244 -23.04 21.40 -11.82
N ASP A 245 -22.17 22.38 -12.07
CA ASP A 245 -21.12 22.33 -13.10
C ASP A 245 -19.97 21.37 -12.74
N GLU A 246 -19.69 21.18 -11.45
CA GLU A 246 -18.69 20.21 -10.96
C GLU A 246 -19.21 18.78 -11.03
N LYS A 247 -20.51 18.59 -10.81
CA LYS A 247 -21.18 17.30 -10.98
C LYS A 247 -21.18 16.85 -12.44
N GLU A 248 -21.49 17.74 -13.38
CA GLU A 248 -21.40 17.44 -14.82
C GLU A 248 -19.96 17.11 -15.25
N ARG A 249 -18.97 17.80 -14.67
CA ARG A 249 -17.56 17.54 -14.95
C ARG A 249 -17.10 16.17 -14.42
N GLY A 250 -17.56 15.78 -13.23
CA GLY A 250 -17.32 14.46 -12.65
C GLY A 250 -17.94 13.33 -13.48
N GLU A 251 -19.19 13.50 -13.93
CA GLU A 251 -19.87 12.54 -14.80
C GLU A 251 -19.16 12.39 -16.16
N TRP A 252 -18.60 13.47 -16.71
CA TRP A 252 -17.80 13.41 -17.94
C TRP A 252 -16.48 12.65 -17.77
N VAL A 253 -15.80 12.85 -16.63
CA VAL A 253 -14.53 12.20 -16.32
C VAL A 253 -14.72 10.70 -16.08
N GLU A 254 -15.73 10.32 -15.29
CA GLU A 254 -16.08 8.91 -15.06
C GLU A 254 -16.39 8.20 -16.39
N LYS A 255 -17.16 8.85 -17.26
CA LYS A 255 -17.52 8.32 -18.58
C LYS A 255 -16.31 8.18 -19.50
N SER A 256 -15.36 9.12 -19.45
CA SER A 256 -14.10 9.01 -20.19
C SER A 256 -13.26 7.82 -19.70
N TYR A 257 -13.17 7.63 -18.38
CA TYR A 257 -12.43 6.49 -17.80
C TYR A 257 -13.09 5.14 -18.10
N GLU A 258 -14.42 5.09 -18.12
CA GLU A 258 -15.14 3.92 -18.59
C GLU A 258 -14.80 3.64 -20.06
N GLU A 259 -14.93 4.64 -20.95
CA GLU A 259 -14.61 4.47 -22.38
C GLU A 259 -13.19 3.94 -22.62
N ASP A 260 -12.19 4.47 -21.91
CA ASP A 260 -10.80 3.99 -21.97
C ASP A 260 -10.68 2.54 -21.48
N ARG A 261 -11.35 2.18 -20.38
CA ARG A 261 -11.39 0.79 -19.86
C ARG A 261 -12.01 -0.17 -20.89
N TRP A 262 -13.12 0.23 -21.51
CA TRP A 262 -13.77 -0.55 -22.56
C TRP A 262 -12.89 -0.72 -23.81
N GLU A 263 -12.08 0.29 -24.15
CA GLU A 263 -11.10 0.18 -25.23
C GLU A 263 -9.96 -0.78 -24.92
N GLU A 264 -9.41 -0.73 -23.71
CA GLU A 264 -8.36 -1.66 -23.27
C GLU A 264 -8.86 -3.10 -23.27
N GLU A 265 -10.11 -3.32 -22.83
CA GLU A 265 -10.72 -4.65 -22.82
C GLU A 265 -10.98 -5.17 -24.25
N ARG A 266 -11.41 -4.31 -25.18
CA ARG A 266 -11.46 -4.69 -26.62
C ARG A 266 -10.09 -5.04 -27.18
N LYS A 267 -9.06 -4.26 -26.87
CA LYS A 267 -7.68 -4.52 -27.32
C LYS A 267 -7.17 -5.84 -26.76
N LYS A 268 -7.48 -6.15 -25.50
CA LYS A 268 -7.14 -7.42 -24.83
C LYS A 268 -7.86 -8.61 -25.48
N ASN A 269 -9.18 -8.52 -25.68
CA ASN A 269 -9.96 -9.59 -26.30
C ASN A 269 -9.51 -9.88 -27.73
N LYS A 270 -9.22 -8.82 -28.51
CA LYS A 270 -8.69 -8.99 -29.88
C LYS A 270 -7.30 -9.63 -29.90
N LYS A 271 -6.46 -9.32 -28.91
CA LYS A 271 -5.14 -9.95 -28.76
C LYS A 271 -5.25 -11.43 -28.40
N GLU A 272 -6.21 -11.79 -27.56
CA GLU A 272 -6.50 -13.17 -27.18
C GLU A 272 -7.04 -13.99 -28.37
N GLU A 273 -7.93 -13.40 -29.18
CA GLU A 273 -8.43 -14.02 -30.41
C GLU A 273 -7.30 -14.31 -31.40
N ILE A 274 -6.41 -13.34 -31.65
CA ILE A 274 -5.23 -13.53 -32.50
C ILE A 274 -4.31 -14.63 -31.94
N PHE A 275 -4.17 -14.71 -30.62
CA PHE A 275 -3.36 -15.74 -29.97
C PHE A 275 -3.95 -17.15 -30.14
N GLN A 276 -5.27 -17.29 -30.01
CA GLN A 276 -5.96 -18.55 -30.25
C GLN A 276 -5.85 -19.01 -31.71
N ASP A 277 -5.98 -18.09 -32.66
CA ASP A 277 -5.82 -18.39 -34.08
C ASP A 277 -4.41 -18.88 -34.40
N LEU A 278 -3.38 -18.26 -33.83
CA LEU A 278 -1.98 -18.69 -33.97
C LEU A 278 -1.72 -20.08 -33.37
N GLN A 279 -2.38 -20.41 -32.25
CA GLN A 279 -2.27 -21.75 -31.67
C GLN A 279 -2.95 -22.81 -32.54
N ASN A 280 -4.14 -22.49 -33.08
CA ASN A 280 -4.88 -23.39 -33.97
C ASN A 280 -4.14 -23.62 -35.30
N GLU A 281 -3.53 -22.58 -35.87
CA GLU A 281 -2.76 -22.67 -37.10
C GLU A 281 -1.45 -23.47 -36.90
N ASN A 282 -0.76 -23.27 -35.78
CA ASN A 282 0.43 -24.06 -35.43
C ASN A 282 0.09 -25.53 -35.14
N GLY A 283 -1.03 -25.80 -34.46
CA GLY A 283 -1.54 -27.16 -34.26
C GLY A 283 -1.84 -27.86 -35.58
N SER A 284 -2.47 -27.15 -36.52
CA SER A 284 -2.82 -27.68 -37.86
C SER A 284 -1.59 -27.94 -38.74
N ARG A 285 -0.53 -27.14 -38.59
CA ARG A 285 0.77 -27.38 -39.27
C ARG A 285 1.49 -28.61 -38.73
N LEU A 286 1.50 -28.79 -37.41
CA LEU A 286 2.13 -29.94 -36.76
C LEU A 286 1.46 -31.26 -37.19
N THR A 287 0.13 -31.30 -37.25
CA THR A 287 -0.59 -32.49 -37.71
C THR A 287 -0.32 -32.82 -39.18
N ALA A 288 -0.28 -31.80 -40.05
CA ALA A 288 0.03 -31.99 -41.46
C ALA A 288 1.47 -32.50 -41.70
N ASP A 289 2.44 -32.06 -40.90
CA ASP A 289 3.82 -32.51 -40.99
C ASP A 289 4.02 -33.93 -40.44
N ASP A 290 3.27 -34.32 -39.40
CA ASP A 290 3.25 -35.69 -38.90
C ASP A 290 2.59 -36.67 -39.88
N GLU A 291 1.52 -36.26 -40.58
CA GLU A 291 0.92 -37.05 -41.66
C GLU A 291 1.88 -37.25 -42.85
N LYS A 292 2.62 -36.20 -43.24
CA LYS A 292 3.68 -36.29 -44.26
C LYS A 292 4.82 -37.21 -43.84
N ARG A 293 5.25 -37.17 -42.58
CA ARG A 293 6.27 -38.09 -42.06
C ARG A 293 5.79 -39.54 -42.07
N THR A 294 4.53 -39.76 -41.72
CA THR A 294 3.93 -41.10 -41.67
C THR A 294 3.83 -41.70 -43.07
N THR A 295 3.35 -40.92 -44.05
CA THR A 295 3.28 -41.34 -45.46
C THR A 295 4.67 -41.61 -46.06
N LEU A 296 5.66 -40.76 -45.78
CA LEU A 296 7.05 -40.97 -46.24
C LEU A 296 7.65 -42.26 -45.67
N ASN A 297 7.42 -42.54 -44.38
CA ASN A 297 7.88 -43.79 -43.75
C ASN A 297 7.24 -45.04 -44.36
N MET A 298 5.96 -44.96 -44.74
CA MET A 298 5.26 -46.07 -45.41
C MET A 298 5.85 -46.34 -46.82
N GLN A 299 6.12 -45.30 -47.61
CA GLN A 299 6.79 -45.43 -48.91
C GLN A 299 8.22 -45.98 -48.80
N LEU A 300 8.94 -45.63 -47.72
CA LEU A 300 10.28 -46.17 -47.46
C LEU A 300 10.25 -47.67 -47.11
N GLN A 301 9.21 -48.13 -46.41
CA GLN A 301 9.00 -49.56 -46.12
C GLN A 301 8.67 -50.35 -47.40
N GLU A 302 7.82 -49.80 -48.26
CA GLU A 302 7.47 -50.42 -49.55
C GLU A 302 8.69 -50.53 -50.49
N SER A 303 9.49 -49.47 -50.61
CA SER A 303 10.71 -49.50 -51.43
C SER A 303 11.77 -50.48 -50.92
N LYS A 304 11.92 -50.62 -49.59
CA LYS A 304 12.76 -51.65 -48.97
C LYS A 304 12.23 -53.06 -49.22
N GLY A 305 10.91 -53.26 -49.18
CA GLY A 305 10.26 -54.52 -49.54
C GLY A 305 10.49 -54.92 -51.01
N VAL A 306 10.33 -53.99 -51.95
CA VAL A 306 10.57 -54.22 -53.38
C VAL A 306 12.06 -54.52 -53.67
N ALA A 307 12.98 -53.83 -52.98
CA ALA A 307 14.42 -54.11 -53.08
C ALA A 307 14.81 -55.49 -52.54
N ALA A 308 14.16 -55.95 -51.46
CA ALA A 308 14.36 -57.29 -50.91
C ALA A 308 13.85 -58.39 -51.86
N ILE A 309 12.72 -58.16 -52.55
CA ILE A 309 12.18 -59.07 -53.57
C ILE A 309 13.09 -59.14 -54.81
N LYS A 310 13.63 -58.01 -55.28
CA LYS A 310 14.62 -57.99 -56.38
C LYS A 310 15.93 -58.70 -56.01
N LYS A 311 16.43 -58.54 -54.78
CA LYS A 311 17.62 -59.28 -54.30
C LYS A 311 17.38 -60.80 -54.19
N LYS A 312 16.16 -61.25 -53.90
CA LYS A 312 15.81 -62.69 -53.91
C LYS A 312 15.66 -63.27 -55.32
N LYS A 313 15.27 -62.47 -56.33
CA LYS A 313 15.18 -62.92 -57.73
C LYS A 313 16.54 -63.01 -58.45
N ASN A 314 17.52 -62.19 -58.09
CA ASN A 314 18.89 -62.27 -58.63
C ASN A 314 19.78 -63.35 -57.99
N LYS A 315 19.23 -64.19 -57.10
CA LYS A 315 19.96 -65.24 -56.37
C LYS A 315 19.44 -66.64 -56.66
N LYS A 316 18.66 -66.81 -57.74
CA LYS A 316 18.17 -68.08 -58.26
C LYS A 316 18.68 -68.32 -59.66
#